data_AF-A0A0Q2RN33-F1
#
_entry.id   AF-A0A0Q2RN33-F1
#
_cell.length_a   1.000
_cell.length_b   1.000
_cell.length_c   1.000
_cell.angle_alpha   90.00
_cell.angle_beta   90.00
_cell.angle_gamma   90.00
#
_symmetry.space_group_name_H-M   'P 1'
#
loop_
_entity.id
_entity.type
_entity.pdbx_description
1 polymer ?
#
loop_
_entity_poly.entity_id
_entity_poly.type
_entity_poly.pdbx_seq_one_letter_code
_entity_poly.pdbx_strand_id
1 'polypeptide(L)'
;MYKTPRFFTVIDEVSQVLCLNEGKTRKRVLSESRTFDNKRVYFSDFLSQLSKVLNCEKSEVIYITEVFLKVENILSDLANTPIYSNVSSEKVERFFYSKYTSFFIIFLVRELSLKFKKPLYDNLNEILSSHDFNEIDRSYFINYFKVKFSDYLRKIVFNKDVISEFSIFISKLDKRSFPKIKTIEELLSECFPPDESGNNEKVKRNIHSFFIASKIAFNISKINELYIEPKYLSQGNEVKLFLEKYVFNDIIDQNNHEYLNDEYYKSIKSGLLAFIGQQDPVEFLKKHSTPDLWKYDNQVFLSYCVREGLHHYINKFFVDYDVIKAYEKYLYDIKNRQCGEDGTYIAIFLITSALKLKKKLPQNYLQPYVSLLYDNLRIENIEYQVCYSPFGFIDLDGLSIYEINLAYAIRSFNDLVKKKITKTYYCNPLYNLDGLIEKIMLGKNLTANDLKIKPIKGFNETLFDALVKIDFYVLSFGLQKNIGTDHYGRAYVKESIAGNWINKFIQLSEVERKSILRSLSPEEYEVLISNQIDPRSICP
;
A
#
# COMPACT_ATOMS: atom_id res chain seq x y z
N MET A 1 18.68 -9.59 -7.03
CA MET A 1 17.41 -10.26 -6.71
C MET A 1 16.27 -9.41 -7.26
N TYR A 2 15.49 -9.95 -8.20
CA TYR A 2 14.44 -9.22 -8.91
C TYR A 2 13.45 -8.59 -7.95
N LYS A 3 13.11 -7.35 -8.22
CA LYS A 3 11.96 -6.69 -7.63
C LYS A 3 11.29 -6.01 -8.81
N THR A 4 10.04 -6.35 -9.11
CA THR A 4 9.19 -5.33 -9.71
C THR A 4 9.27 -4.09 -8.83
N PRO A 5 9.26 -2.90 -9.45
CA PRO A 5 9.26 -1.66 -8.70
C PRO A 5 8.12 -1.71 -7.71
N ARG A 6 8.46 -1.46 -6.45
CA ARG A 6 7.47 -1.36 -5.38
C ARG A 6 7.01 0.08 -5.34
N PHE A 7 5.81 0.30 -4.82
CA PHE A 7 5.25 1.63 -4.58
C PHE A 7 6.25 2.57 -3.89
N PHE A 8 7.01 2.08 -2.90
CA PHE A 8 8.04 2.86 -2.20
C PHE A 8 9.21 3.28 -3.08
N THR A 9 9.57 2.52 -4.11
CA THR A 9 10.60 2.94 -5.09
C THR A 9 10.09 4.13 -5.89
N VAL A 10 8.85 4.05 -6.36
CA VAL A 10 8.20 5.15 -7.11
C VAL A 10 8.01 6.38 -6.21
N ILE A 11 7.59 6.22 -4.96
CA ILE A 11 7.48 7.36 -4.03
C ILE A 11 8.85 7.91 -3.67
N ASP A 12 9.90 7.10 -3.49
CA ASP A 12 11.25 7.59 -3.22
C ASP A 12 11.78 8.41 -4.40
N GLU A 13 11.55 7.94 -5.64
CA GLU A 13 11.91 8.66 -6.87
C GLU A 13 11.15 9.97 -6.97
N VAL A 14 9.82 9.94 -6.78
CA VAL A 14 8.98 11.14 -6.74
C VAL A 14 9.41 12.09 -5.62
N SER A 15 9.73 11.59 -4.42
CA SER A 15 10.18 12.40 -3.28
C SER A 15 11.51 13.10 -3.55
N GLN A 16 12.42 12.42 -4.25
CA GLN A 16 13.70 12.98 -4.68
C GLN A 16 13.49 14.05 -5.75
N VAL A 17 12.65 13.76 -6.75
CA VAL A 17 12.26 14.72 -7.79
C VAL A 17 11.66 15.99 -7.17
N LEU A 18 10.71 15.82 -6.25
CA LEU A 18 9.97 16.90 -5.60
C LEU A 18 10.74 17.62 -4.47
N CYS A 19 12.01 17.29 -4.23
CA CYS A 19 12.86 17.92 -3.19
C CYS A 19 12.32 17.80 -1.74
N LEU A 20 11.47 16.81 -1.45
CA LEU A 20 10.75 16.73 -0.17
C LEU A 20 11.64 16.49 1.06
N ASN A 21 12.89 16.10 0.85
CA ASN A 21 13.85 15.73 1.89
C ASN A 21 15.13 16.61 1.90
N GLU A 22 15.10 17.80 1.29
CA GLU A 22 16.27 18.68 1.23
C GLU A 22 16.75 19.07 2.66
N GLY A 23 18.05 18.87 2.93
CA GLY A 23 18.66 19.16 4.24
C GLY A 23 18.43 18.11 5.33
N LYS A 24 17.67 17.04 5.05
CA LYS A 24 17.47 15.91 5.97
C LYS A 24 18.30 14.72 5.50
N THR A 25 18.96 14.02 6.43
CA THR A 25 19.54 12.71 6.13
C THR A 25 18.44 11.77 5.67
N ARG A 26 18.58 11.20 4.47
CA ARG A 26 17.70 10.14 3.96
C ARG A 26 17.56 9.10 5.06
N LYS A 27 16.34 8.85 5.57
CA LYS A 27 16.12 7.77 6.54
C LYS A 27 16.39 6.45 5.81
N ARG A 28 17.64 5.96 5.83
CA ARG A 28 18.05 4.62 5.31
C ARG A 28 17.15 3.50 5.85
N VAL A 29 16.60 3.71 7.05
CA VAL A 29 15.64 2.83 7.71
C VAL A 29 14.36 2.58 6.87
N LEU A 30 13.94 3.51 6.02
CA LEU A 30 12.69 3.39 5.24
C LEU A 30 12.84 2.60 3.93
N SER A 31 14.06 2.56 3.35
CA SER A 31 14.37 1.67 2.22
C SER A 31 14.55 0.20 2.62
N GLU A 32 14.73 -0.06 3.92
CA GLU A 32 15.03 -1.39 4.47
C GLU A 32 13.89 -1.97 5.32
N SER A 33 13.02 -1.12 5.90
CA SER A 33 11.96 -1.56 6.79
C SER A 33 10.66 -1.91 6.07
N ARG A 34 10.26 -3.19 6.18
CA ARG A 34 9.10 -3.78 5.47
C ARG A 34 7.82 -3.88 6.31
N THR A 35 7.80 -3.34 7.52
CA THR A 35 6.62 -3.47 8.40
C THR A 35 5.50 -2.51 8.01
N PHE A 36 4.26 -2.93 8.26
CA PHE A 36 3.04 -2.18 7.97
C PHE A 36 3.06 -0.74 8.52
N ASP A 37 3.50 -0.57 9.77
CA ASP A 37 3.55 0.73 10.43
C ASP A 37 4.46 1.70 9.67
N ASN A 38 5.59 1.21 9.18
CA ASN A 38 6.55 2.04 8.46
C ASN A 38 6.05 2.44 7.06
N LYS A 39 5.24 1.60 6.41
CA LYS A 39 4.63 1.91 5.10
C LYS A 39 3.59 3.04 5.20
N ARG A 40 2.68 2.96 6.18
CA ARG A 40 1.69 4.02 6.45
C ARG A 40 2.33 5.32 6.94
N VAL A 41 3.29 5.22 7.87
CA VAL A 41 4.04 6.38 8.35
C VAL A 41 4.82 7.02 7.21
N TYR A 42 5.45 6.23 6.33
CA TYR A 42 6.18 6.74 5.17
C TYR A 42 5.28 7.52 4.20
N PHE A 43 4.12 6.96 3.86
CA PHE A 43 3.18 7.64 2.96
C PHE A 43 2.61 8.91 3.59
N SER A 44 2.30 8.88 4.89
CA SER A 44 1.88 10.07 5.64
C SER A 44 3.00 11.14 5.74
N ASP A 45 4.24 10.72 6.00
CA ASP A 45 5.42 11.59 6.00
C ASP A 45 5.63 12.24 4.62
N PHE A 46 5.52 11.45 3.54
CA PHE A 46 5.58 11.91 2.15
C PHE A 46 4.52 12.98 1.86
N LEU A 47 3.24 12.68 2.14
CA LEU A 47 2.14 13.62 1.92
C LEU A 47 2.28 14.90 2.78
N SER A 48 2.76 14.76 4.01
CA SER A 48 3.04 15.89 4.91
C SER A 48 4.18 16.78 4.36
N GLN A 49 5.27 16.18 3.87
CA GLN A 49 6.35 16.94 3.24
C GLN A 49 5.88 17.57 1.92
N LEU A 50 5.08 16.85 1.13
CA LEU A 50 4.53 17.33 -0.13
C LEU A 50 3.67 18.58 0.09
N SER A 51 2.78 18.54 1.08
CA SER A 51 1.97 19.70 1.49
C SER A 51 2.85 20.87 1.98
N LYS A 52 3.90 20.61 2.76
CA LYS A 52 4.79 21.65 3.29
C LYS A 52 5.68 22.31 2.24
N VAL A 53 6.32 21.53 1.36
CA VAL A 53 7.31 22.03 0.40
C VAL A 53 6.64 22.67 -0.81
N LEU A 54 5.51 22.12 -1.26
CA LEU A 54 4.80 22.61 -2.45
C LEU A 54 3.61 23.52 -2.11
N ASN A 55 3.35 23.77 -0.82
CA ASN A 55 2.22 24.54 -0.33
C ASN A 55 0.86 24.05 -0.89
N CYS A 56 0.67 22.73 -0.85
CA CYS A 56 -0.56 22.11 -1.34
C CYS A 56 -1.71 22.30 -0.35
N GLU A 57 -2.86 22.70 -0.88
CA GLU A 57 -4.16 22.72 -0.24
C GLU A 57 -4.69 21.30 -0.03
N LYS A 58 -5.70 21.18 0.85
CA LYS A 58 -6.30 19.89 1.21
C LYS A 58 -6.85 19.13 -0.02
N SER A 59 -7.46 19.84 -0.97
CA SER A 59 -7.99 19.27 -2.22
C SER A 59 -6.89 18.67 -3.10
N GLU A 60 -5.74 19.34 -3.21
CA GLU A 60 -4.58 18.83 -3.95
C GLU A 60 -3.99 17.58 -3.29
N VAL A 61 -3.88 17.60 -1.96
CA VAL A 61 -3.39 16.44 -1.21
C VAL A 61 -4.32 15.24 -1.41
N ILE A 62 -5.64 15.45 -1.39
CA ILE A 62 -6.63 14.38 -1.64
C ILE A 62 -6.45 13.82 -3.05
N TYR A 63 -6.44 14.66 -4.08
CA TYR A 63 -6.27 14.23 -5.47
C TYR A 63 -4.97 13.45 -5.69
N ILE A 64 -3.85 13.98 -5.20
CA ILE A 64 -2.55 13.33 -5.29
C ILE A 64 -2.59 11.97 -4.58
N THR A 65 -3.21 11.91 -3.40
CA THR A 65 -3.36 10.66 -2.63
C THR A 65 -4.12 9.61 -3.44
N GLU A 66 -5.27 9.96 -4.02
CA GLU A 66 -6.08 9.05 -4.84
C GLU A 66 -5.30 8.52 -6.05
N VAL A 67 -4.58 9.39 -6.75
CA VAL A 67 -3.74 9.01 -7.89
C VAL A 67 -2.63 8.03 -7.46
N PHE A 68 -1.94 8.32 -6.36
CA PHE A 68 -0.88 7.43 -5.85
C PHE A 68 -1.45 6.08 -5.38
N LEU A 69 -2.64 6.04 -4.76
CA LEU A 69 -3.31 4.79 -4.38
C LEU A 69 -3.65 3.93 -5.60
N LYS A 70 -4.11 4.53 -6.71
CA LYS A 70 -4.33 3.80 -7.97
C LYS A 70 -3.04 3.19 -8.53
N VAL A 71 -1.94 3.96 -8.50
CA VAL A 71 -0.62 3.47 -8.88
C VAL A 71 -0.14 2.35 -7.95
N GLU A 72 -0.36 2.48 -6.64
CA GLU A 72 -0.05 1.43 -5.66
C GLU A 72 -0.79 0.13 -5.99
N ASN A 73 -2.06 0.20 -6.35
CA ASN A 73 -2.85 -0.98 -6.71
C ASN A 73 -2.31 -1.66 -7.97
N ILE A 74 -1.94 -0.90 -9.00
CA ILE A 74 -1.31 -1.43 -10.22
C ILE A 74 0.05 -2.09 -9.90
N LEU A 75 0.91 -1.40 -9.14
CA LEU A 75 2.21 -1.92 -8.74
C LEU A 75 2.08 -3.15 -7.84
N SER A 76 1.04 -3.18 -7.01
CA SER A 76 0.71 -4.33 -6.16
C SER A 76 0.33 -5.53 -7.03
N ASP A 77 -0.48 -5.37 -8.09
CA ASP A 77 -0.73 -6.47 -9.02
C ASP A 77 0.55 -6.99 -9.69
N LEU A 78 1.42 -6.10 -10.15
CA LEU A 78 2.70 -6.49 -10.74
C LEU A 78 3.59 -7.20 -9.71
N ALA A 79 3.65 -6.70 -8.48
CA ALA A 79 4.36 -7.31 -7.35
C ALA A 79 3.79 -8.70 -6.99
N ASN A 80 2.50 -8.92 -7.23
CA ASN A 80 1.84 -10.19 -6.95
C ASN A 80 2.01 -11.24 -8.03
N THR A 81 2.64 -10.88 -9.15
CA THR A 81 3.05 -11.86 -10.15
C THR A 81 4.37 -12.50 -9.69
N PRO A 82 4.43 -13.83 -9.42
CA PRO A 82 5.68 -14.50 -9.07
C PRO A 82 6.66 -14.44 -10.24
N ILE A 83 7.88 -13.96 -10.00
CA ILE A 83 8.88 -13.81 -11.06
C ILE A 83 9.92 -14.93 -11.01
N TYR A 84 10.05 -15.64 -12.13
CA TYR A 84 11.01 -16.71 -12.36
C TYR A 84 11.92 -16.31 -13.52
N SER A 85 12.99 -15.57 -13.23
CA SER A 85 13.86 -14.95 -14.22
C SER A 85 15.32 -14.92 -13.75
N ASN A 86 16.24 -14.79 -14.72
CA ASN A 86 17.68 -14.62 -14.53
C ASN A 86 18.21 -13.22 -14.99
N VAL A 87 17.35 -12.23 -15.25
CA VAL A 87 17.73 -10.84 -15.64
C VAL A 87 18.47 -10.08 -14.49
N SER A 88 18.69 -8.78 -14.44
CA SER A 88 19.12 -8.12 -13.17
C SER A 88 18.03 -7.18 -12.66
N SER A 89 17.96 -6.94 -11.34
CA SER A 89 17.00 -5.98 -10.77
C SER A 89 17.18 -4.57 -11.34
N GLU A 90 18.43 -4.15 -11.53
CA GLU A 90 18.77 -2.86 -12.15
C GLU A 90 18.20 -2.73 -13.56
N LYS A 91 18.28 -3.79 -14.37
CA LYS A 91 17.74 -3.77 -15.74
C LYS A 91 16.21 -3.69 -15.76
N VAL A 92 15.54 -4.30 -14.77
CA VAL A 92 14.08 -4.19 -14.61
C VAL A 92 13.68 -2.79 -14.14
N GLU A 93 14.40 -2.21 -13.19
CA GLU A 93 14.18 -0.86 -12.67
C GLU A 93 14.29 0.19 -13.78
N ARG A 94 15.36 0.13 -14.60
CA ARG A 94 15.54 1.01 -15.75
C ARG A 94 14.43 0.87 -16.80
N PHE A 95 14.03 -0.37 -17.11
CA PHE A 95 12.92 -0.61 -18.03
C PHE A 95 11.63 0.02 -17.51
N PHE A 96 11.31 -0.21 -16.23
CA PHE A 96 10.07 0.30 -15.66
C PHE A 96 10.07 1.83 -15.55
N TYR A 97 11.18 2.44 -15.13
CA TYR A 97 11.31 3.89 -15.09
C TYR A 97 11.12 4.48 -16.48
N SER A 98 11.82 3.94 -17.49
CA SER A 98 11.76 4.41 -18.89
C SER A 98 10.35 4.29 -19.50
N LYS A 99 9.61 3.23 -19.15
CA LYS A 99 8.32 2.89 -19.77
C LYS A 99 7.11 3.41 -19.03
N TYR A 100 7.19 3.56 -17.70
CA TYR A 100 6.04 3.84 -16.84
C TYR A 100 6.25 5.06 -15.97
N THR A 101 7.30 5.07 -15.13
CA THR A 101 7.46 6.12 -14.11
C THR A 101 7.65 7.50 -14.73
N SER A 102 8.48 7.62 -15.77
CA SER A 102 8.73 8.89 -16.46
C SER A 102 7.44 9.49 -17.03
N PHE A 103 6.64 8.67 -17.72
CA PHE A 103 5.33 9.07 -18.25
C PHE A 103 4.40 9.48 -17.12
N PHE A 104 4.28 8.66 -16.06
CA PHE A 104 3.44 8.98 -14.90
C PHE A 104 3.78 10.36 -14.31
N ILE A 105 5.06 10.70 -14.14
CA ILE A 105 5.49 12.01 -13.62
C ILE A 105 5.01 13.14 -14.54
N ILE A 106 5.21 13.01 -15.86
CA ILE A 106 4.80 14.02 -16.84
C ILE A 106 3.27 14.21 -16.82
N PHE A 107 2.50 13.11 -16.79
CA PHE A 107 1.04 13.18 -16.73
C PHE A 107 0.55 13.78 -15.42
N LEU A 108 1.14 13.40 -14.28
CA LEU A 108 0.78 13.96 -12.98
C LEU A 108 0.94 15.48 -12.97
N VAL A 109 2.07 15.98 -13.49
CA VAL A 109 2.31 17.43 -13.59
C VAL A 109 1.28 18.10 -14.50
N ARG A 110 0.99 17.51 -15.65
CA ARG A 110 -0.01 18.04 -16.60
C ARG A 110 -1.39 18.16 -15.94
N GLU A 111 -1.84 17.11 -15.27
CA GLU A 111 -3.15 17.09 -14.60
C GLU A 111 -3.21 18.08 -13.44
N LEU A 112 -2.14 18.19 -12.64
CA LEU A 112 -2.05 19.18 -11.57
C LEU A 112 -2.14 20.62 -12.12
N SER A 113 -1.48 20.90 -13.24
CA SER A 113 -1.55 22.20 -13.93
C SER A 113 -2.97 22.48 -14.43
N LEU A 114 -3.60 21.54 -15.13
CA LEU A 114 -4.95 21.71 -15.69
C LEU A 114 -6.02 21.94 -14.60
N LYS A 115 -5.94 21.20 -13.49
CA LYS A 115 -6.95 21.24 -12.43
C LYS A 115 -6.79 22.42 -11.49
N PHE A 116 -5.58 22.66 -11.00
CA PHE A 116 -5.34 23.62 -9.93
C PHE A 116 -4.83 24.97 -10.42
N LYS A 117 -4.26 25.04 -11.63
CA LYS A 117 -3.79 26.28 -12.28
C LYS A 117 -2.90 27.14 -11.38
N LYS A 118 -2.03 26.47 -10.61
CA LYS A 118 -1.06 27.13 -9.73
C LYS A 118 0.23 27.45 -10.51
N PRO A 119 0.86 28.61 -10.25
CA PRO A 119 2.12 28.98 -10.92
C PRO A 119 3.20 27.90 -10.85
N LEU A 120 3.28 27.15 -9.75
CA LEU A 120 4.22 26.04 -9.62
C LEU A 120 3.99 24.96 -10.69
N TYR A 121 2.75 24.48 -10.83
CA TYR A 121 2.42 23.39 -11.76
C TYR A 121 2.42 23.86 -13.21
N ASP A 122 1.98 25.09 -13.48
CA ASP A 122 1.98 25.64 -14.83
C ASP A 122 3.40 25.83 -15.35
N ASN A 123 4.29 26.40 -14.53
CA ASN A 123 5.70 26.52 -14.88
C ASN A 123 6.36 25.14 -15.06
N LEU A 124 6.08 24.20 -14.15
CA LEU A 124 6.64 22.85 -14.27
C LEU A 124 6.14 22.16 -15.55
N ASN A 125 4.85 22.26 -15.85
CA ASN A 125 4.24 21.69 -17.05
C ASN A 125 4.82 22.34 -18.34
N GLU A 126 5.02 23.66 -18.35
CA GLU A 126 5.68 24.34 -19.47
C GLU A 126 7.11 23.81 -19.68
N ILE A 127 7.88 23.64 -18.60
CA ILE A 127 9.25 23.10 -18.68
C ILE A 127 9.24 21.67 -19.22
N LEU A 128 8.41 20.79 -18.64
CA LEU A 128 8.31 19.37 -19.02
C LEU A 128 7.72 19.16 -20.43
N SER A 129 6.92 20.09 -20.93
CA SER A 129 6.29 20.01 -22.27
C SER A 129 7.09 20.72 -23.36
N SER A 130 8.18 21.41 -23.01
CA SER A 130 8.95 22.24 -23.94
C SER A 130 9.69 21.46 -25.04
N HIS A 131 10.00 20.18 -24.77
CA HIS A 131 10.64 19.21 -25.68
C HIS A 131 10.28 17.78 -25.23
N ASP A 132 10.77 16.75 -25.94
CA ASP A 132 10.69 15.38 -25.42
C ASP A 132 11.59 15.27 -24.18
N PHE A 133 11.04 15.64 -23.03
CA PHE A 133 11.74 15.87 -21.79
C PHE A 133 12.44 14.62 -21.25
N ASN A 134 12.03 13.46 -21.76
CA ASN A 134 12.66 12.18 -21.50
C ASN A 134 14.03 12.02 -22.19
N GLU A 135 14.36 12.89 -23.15
CA GLU A 135 15.62 12.86 -23.92
C GLU A 135 16.57 14.02 -23.57
N ILE A 136 16.17 14.90 -22.64
CA ILE A 136 16.91 16.12 -22.32
C ILE A 136 17.99 15.86 -21.26
N ASP A 137 19.25 16.21 -21.59
CA ASP A 137 20.36 16.21 -20.63
C ASP A 137 20.37 17.45 -19.71
N ARG A 138 21.10 17.37 -18.59
CA ARG A 138 21.21 18.46 -17.61
C ARG A 138 21.81 19.74 -18.19
N SER A 139 22.70 19.64 -19.18
CA SER A 139 23.36 20.80 -19.78
C SER A 139 22.35 21.61 -20.60
N TYR A 140 21.54 20.92 -21.39
CA TYR A 140 20.44 21.48 -22.13
C TYR A 140 19.42 22.12 -21.17
N PHE A 141 19.01 21.38 -20.12
CA PHE A 141 18.06 21.90 -19.13
C PHE A 141 18.55 23.22 -18.49
N ILE A 142 19.82 23.29 -18.06
CA ILE A 142 20.36 24.50 -17.45
C ILE A 142 20.34 25.66 -18.44
N ASN A 143 20.72 25.44 -19.70
CA ASN A 143 20.67 26.48 -20.72
C ASN A 143 19.22 26.96 -20.98
N TYR A 144 18.27 26.03 -21.06
CA TYR A 144 16.85 26.33 -21.19
C TYR A 144 16.35 27.20 -20.01
N PHE A 145 16.68 26.81 -18.78
CA PHE A 145 16.35 27.57 -17.58
C PHE A 145 16.91 29.00 -17.63
N LYS A 146 18.19 29.16 -17.98
CA LYS A 146 18.85 30.49 -18.03
C LYS A 146 18.12 31.44 -18.98
N VAL A 147 17.73 30.95 -20.15
CA VAL A 147 17.00 31.74 -21.16
C VAL A 147 15.60 32.08 -20.66
N LYS A 148 14.81 31.06 -20.29
CA LYS A 148 13.41 31.22 -19.92
C LYS A 148 13.22 32.05 -18.65
N PHE A 149 14.07 31.87 -17.65
CA PHE A 149 14.01 32.68 -16.45
C PHE A 149 14.34 34.15 -16.76
N SER A 150 15.36 34.41 -17.59
CA SER A 150 15.72 35.79 -17.95
C SER A 150 14.57 36.51 -18.66
N ASP A 151 13.89 35.80 -19.58
CA ASP A 151 12.71 36.32 -20.27
C ASP A 151 11.53 36.53 -19.32
N TYR A 152 11.30 35.58 -18.41
CA TYR A 152 10.25 35.68 -17.39
C TYR A 152 10.51 36.87 -16.46
N LEU A 153 11.70 36.98 -15.89
CA LEU A 153 12.09 38.03 -14.95
C LEU A 153 11.90 39.42 -15.56
N ARG A 154 12.32 39.63 -16.81
CA ARG A 154 12.15 40.91 -17.53
C ARG A 154 10.70 41.31 -17.77
N LYS A 155 9.76 40.35 -17.77
CA LYS A 155 8.32 40.61 -17.92
C LYS A 155 7.67 41.05 -16.61
N ILE A 156 8.18 40.58 -15.47
CA ILE A 156 7.54 40.77 -14.16
C ILE A 156 8.28 41.73 -13.23
N VAL A 157 9.56 42.02 -13.49
CA VAL A 157 10.40 42.95 -12.72
C VAL A 157 10.82 44.10 -13.60
N PHE A 158 10.64 45.34 -13.12
CA PHE A 158 11.07 46.56 -13.83
C PHE A 158 12.37 47.16 -13.27
N ASN A 159 12.76 46.78 -12.05
CA ASN A 159 14.00 47.25 -11.42
C ASN A 159 15.23 46.61 -12.09
N LYS A 160 16.08 47.43 -12.70
CA LYS A 160 17.28 46.97 -13.43
C LYS A 160 18.34 46.37 -12.52
N ASP A 161 18.47 46.84 -11.28
CA ASP A 161 19.48 46.33 -10.34
C ASP A 161 19.14 44.91 -9.91
N VAL A 162 17.86 44.67 -9.60
CA VAL A 162 17.33 43.33 -9.30
C VAL A 162 17.51 42.39 -10.50
N ILE A 163 17.20 42.85 -11.71
CA ILE A 163 17.42 42.05 -12.93
C ILE A 163 18.90 41.68 -13.10
N SER A 164 19.80 42.63 -12.84
CA SER A 164 21.25 42.41 -12.91
C SER A 164 21.71 41.37 -11.89
N GLU A 165 21.23 41.46 -10.65
CA GLU A 165 21.57 40.54 -9.57
C GLU A 165 21.14 39.09 -9.87
N PHE A 166 19.90 38.89 -10.33
CA PHE A 166 19.43 37.58 -10.79
C PHE A 166 20.20 37.07 -12.02
N SER A 167 20.54 37.95 -12.97
CA SER A 167 21.35 37.59 -14.13
C SER A 167 22.73 37.05 -13.72
N ILE A 168 23.39 37.72 -12.78
CA ILE A 168 24.67 37.26 -12.20
C ILE A 168 24.48 35.93 -11.49
N PHE A 169 23.46 35.80 -10.63
CA PHE A 169 23.17 34.56 -9.91
C PHE A 169 22.98 33.37 -10.87
N ILE A 170 22.18 33.54 -11.91
CA ILE A 170 21.83 32.49 -12.87
C ILE A 170 22.99 32.17 -13.81
N SER A 171 23.84 33.14 -14.15
CA SER A 171 25.03 32.91 -14.97
C SER A 171 25.95 31.83 -14.37
N LYS A 172 26.02 31.77 -13.03
CA LYS A 172 26.85 30.84 -12.26
C LYS A 172 26.30 29.40 -12.19
N LEU A 173 25.07 29.17 -12.64
CA LEU A 173 24.47 27.82 -12.64
C LEU A 173 25.16 26.91 -13.65
N ASP A 174 25.41 25.66 -13.24
CA ASP A 174 25.97 24.62 -14.08
C ASP A 174 25.21 23.29 -13.93
N LYS A 175 25.62 22.27 -14.70
CA LYS A 175 24.97 20.95 -14.71
C LYS A 175 25.21 20.09 -13.46
N ARG A 176 26.05 20.53 -12.52
CA ARG A 176 26.43 19.74 -11.34
C ARG A 176 25.37 19.83 -10.25
N SER A 177 24.75 20.99 -10.08
CA SER A 177 23.75 21.23 -9.03
C SER A 177 22.84 22.41 -9.31
N PHE A 178 21.61 22.35 -8.81
CA PHE A 178 20.66 23.46 -8.77
C PHE A 178 20.65 24.11 -7.37
N PRO A 179 20.31 25.42 -7.22
CA PRO A 179 20.33 26.10 -5.93
C PRO A 179 19.40 25.48 -4.86
N LYS A 180 19.79 25.62 -3.60
CA LYS A 180 18.97 25.22 -2.44
C LYS A 180 17.78 26.16 -2.28
N ILE A 181 16.63 25.65 -1.82
CA ILE A 181 15.42 26.49 -1.62
C ILE A 181 15.73 27.67 -0.69
N LYS A 182 16.40 27.40 0.43
CA LYS A 182 16.81 28.45 1.38
C LYS A 182 17.64 29.58 0.75
N THR A 183 18.57 29.23 -0.15
CA THR A 183 19.40 30.23 -0.86
C THR A 183 18.56 31.10 -1.80
N ILE A 184 17.51 30.53 -2.40
CA ILE A 184 16.58 31.26 -3.25
C ILE A 184 15.70 32.18 -2.40
N GLU A 185 15.23 31.71 -1.24
CA GLU A 185 14.44 32.50 -0.29
C GLU A 185 15.24 33.69 0.29
N GLU A 186 16.52 33.49 0.60
CA GLU A 186 17.46 34.53 1.04
C GLU A 186 17.60 35.60 -0.05
N LEU A 187 17.98 35.20 -1.27
CA LEU A 187 18.11 36.11 -2.43
C LEU A 187 16.81 36.89 -2.71
N LEU A 188 15.67 36.20 -2.67
CA LEU A 188 14.37 36.83 -2.89
C LEU A 188 14.01 37.85 -1.82
N SER A 189 14.42 37.62 -0.57
CA SER A 189 14.16 38.54 0.54
C SER A 189 15.04 39.79 0.47
N GLU A 190 16.26 39.66 -0.08
CA GLU A 190 17.16 40.78 -0.36
C GLU A 190 16.66 41.63 -1.54
N CYS A 191 16.29 41.00 -2.65
CA CYS A 191 15.85 41.71 -3.85
C CYS A 191 14.42 42.30 -3.77
N PHE A 192 13.55 41.70 -2.94
CA PHE A 192 12.14 42.09 -2.79
C PHE A 192 11.76 42.21 -1.30
N PRO A 193 12.17 43.29 -0.62
CA PRO A 193 11.76 43.54 0.76
C PRO A 193 10.24 43.80 0.86
N PRO A 194 9.62 43.59 2.03
CA PRO A 194 8.20 43.83 2.23
C PRO A 194 7.81 45.27 1.85
N ASP A 195 6.73 45.42 1.08
CA ASP A 195 6.18 46.71 0.70
C ASP A 195 4.72 46.83 1.14
N GLU A 196 4.26 48.06 1.41
CA GLU A 196 2.88 48.32 1.86
C GLU A 196 1.83 47.92 0.80
N SER A 197 2.23 47.84 -0.48
CA SER A 197 1.35 47.48 -1.59
C SER A 197 1.18 45.97 -1.79
N GLY A 198 2.00 45.15 -1.12
CA GLY A 198 2.02 43.69 -1.28
C GLY A 198 2.46 43.20 -2.67
N ASN A 199 2.92 44.09 -3.54
CA ASN A 199 3.33 43.75 -4.90
C ASN A 199 4.65 42.97 -4.90
N ASN A 200 5.58 43.31 -4.00
CA ASN A 200 6.84 42.58 -3.84
C ASN A 200 6.59 41.14 -3.39
N GLU A 201 5.61 40.90 -2.52
CA GLU A 201 5.23 39.55 -2.09
C GLU A 201 4.67 38.70 -3.24
N LYS A 202 3.89 39.31 -4.14
CA LYS A 202 3.38 38.61 -5.33
C LYS A 202 4.50 38.24 -6.30
N VAL A 203 5.40 39.18 -6.60
CA VAL A 203 6.57 38.95 -7.47
C VAL A 203 7.49 37.89 -6.87
N LYS A 204 7.76 37.99 -5.56
CA LYS A 204 8.54 37.02 -4.78
C LYS A 204 7.98 35.61 -4.90
N ARG A 205 6.67 35.42 -4.68
CA ARG A 205 6.00 34.12 -4.82
C ARG A 205 6.08 33.55 -6.24
N ASN A 206 5.93 34.41 -7.24
CA ASN A 206 6.00 34.03 -8.65
C ASN A 206 7.41 33.55 -9.06
N ILE A 207 8.45 34.28 -8.66
CA ILE A 207 9.85 33.90 -8.92
C ILE A 207 10.20 32.63 -8.13
N HIS A 208 9.80 32.55 -6.86
CA HIS A 208 9.99 31.38 -6.02
C HIS A 208 9.39 30.11 -6.65
N SER A 209 8.15 30.19 -7.14
CA SER A 209 7.46 29.08 -7.79
C SER A 209 8.19 28.61 -9.05
N PHE A 210 8.71 29.54 -9.85
CA PHE A 210 9.48 29.22 -11.06
C PHE A 210 10.78 28.48 -10.71
N PHE A 211 11.49 28.92 -9.66
CA PHE A 211 12.70 28.24 -9.19
C PHE A 211 12.43 26.84 -8.66
N ILE A 212 11.35 26.64 -7.88
CA ILE A 212 10.96 25.31 -7.40
C ILE A 212 10.62 24.40 -8.58
N ALA A 213 9.79 24.86 -9.53
CA ALA A 213 9.45 24.10 -10.74
C ALA A 213 10.72 23.69 -11.51
N SER A 214 11.64 24.64 -11.71
CA SER A 214 12.90 24.38 -12.40
C SER A 214 13.79 23.40 -11.65
N LYS A 215 13.82 23.47 -10.32
CA LYS A 215 14.57 22.51 -9.50
C LYS A 215 14.02 21.09 -9.64
N ILE A 216 12.70 20.95 -9.63
CA ILE A 216 12.02 19.67 -9.83
C ILE A 216 12.41 19.10 -11.20
N ALA A 217 12.29 19.90 -12.26
CA ALA A 217 12.67 19.50 -13.61
C ALA A 217 14.18 19.14 -13.71
N PHE A 218 15.07 19.89 -13.07
CA PHE A 218 16.49 19.53 -13.00
C PHE A 218 16.71 18.14 -12.40
N ASN A 219 16.02 17.82 -11.31
CA ASN A 219 16.14 16.50 -10.68
C ASN A 219 15.61 15.39 -11.57
N ILE A 220 14.50 15.60 -12.28
CA ILE A 220 14.00 14.61 -13.24
C ILE A 220 15.04 14.39 -14.36
N SER A 221 15.62 15.46 -14.92
CA SER A 221 16.67 15.33 -15.95
C SER A 221 17.89 14.54 -15.45
N LYS A 222 18.27 14.72 -14.18
CA LYS A 222 19.35 13.97 -13.53
C LYS A 222 19.03 12.48 -13.40
N ILE A 223 17.79 12.12 -13.09
CA ILE A 223 17.36 10.72 -13.01
C ILE A 223 17.23 10.12 -14.42
N ASN A 224 16.72 10.90 -15.37
CA ASN A 224 16.58 10.49 -16.77
C ASN A 224 17.93 10.08 -17.38
N GLU A 225 19.00 10.85 -17.13
CA GLU A 225 20.37 10.48 -17.56
C GLU A 225 20.86 9.12 -17.02
N LEU A 226 20.34 8.67 -15.88
CA LEU A 226 20.75 7.41 -15.23
C LEU A 226 19.88 6.22 -15.65
N TYR A 227 18.58 6.45 -15.86
CA TYR A 227 17.59 5.40 -15.95
C TYR A 227 16.90 5.28 -17.31
N ILE A 228 16.87 6.34 -18.12
CA ILE A 228 16.23 6.29 -19.45
C ILE A 228 17.15 5.61 -20.46
N GLU A 229 16.65 4.55 -21.06
CA GLU A 229 17.25 3.96 -22.26
C GLU A 229 16.42 4.36 -23.49
N PRO A 230 16.96 5.14 -24.45
CA PRO A 230 16.19 5.71 -25.57
C PRO A 230 15.40 4.69 -26.41
N LYS A 231 15.94 3.47 -26.57
CA LYS A 231 15.27 2.34 -27.25
C LYS A 231 13.94 1.93 -26.59
N TYR A 232 13.66 2.37 -25.35
CA TYR A 232 12.42 2.08 -24.64
C TYR A 232 11.39 3.22 -24.76
N LEU A 233 11.73 4.41 -25.27
CA LEU A 233 10.79 5.53 -25.33
C LEU A 233 9.73 5.38 -26.44
N SER A 234 10.04 4.71 -27.55
CA SER A 234 9.20 4.65 -28.77
C SER A 234 7.93 3.79 -28.68
N GLN A 235 7.59 3.17 -27.54
CA GLN A 235 6.40 2.31 -27.39
C GLN A 235 5.46 2.76 -26.25
N GLY A 236 5.47 4.05 -25.88
CA GLY A 236 4.76 4.58 -24.71
C GLY A 236 3.26 4.87 -24.87
N ASN A 237 2.67 4.72 -26.06
CA ASN A 237 1.26 5.10 -26.30
C ASN A 237 0.26 4.27 -25.47
N GLU A 238 0.48 2.97 -25.32
CA GLU A 238 -0.40 2.11 -24.51
C GLU A 238 -0.35 2.49 -23.02
N VAL A 239 0.83 2.83 -22.51
CA VAL A 239 1.03 3.29 -21.13
C VAL A 239 0.31 4.61 -20.90
N LYS A 240 0.49 5.56 -21.83
CA LYS A 240 -0.23 6.84 -21.79
C LYS A 240 -1.74 6.63 -21.71
N LEU A 241 -2.31 5.86 -22.64
CA LEU A 241 -3.75 5.61 -22.71
C LEU A 241 -4.27 4.93 -21.45
N PHE A 242 -3.51 3.98 -20.90
CA PHE A 242 -3.83 3.31 -19.64
C PHE A 242 -3.84 4.28 -18.45
N LEU A 243 -2.80 5.11 -18.31
CA LEU A 243 -2.71 6.09 -17.24
C LEU A 243 -3.84 7.12 -17.31
N GLU A 244 -4.16 7.65 -18.49
CA GLU A 244 -5.25 8.59 -18.70
C GLU A 244 -6.62 7.96 -18.39
N LYS A 245 -6.85 6.72 -18.84
CA LYS A 245 -8.12 6.02 -18.65
C LYS A 245 -8.38 5.68 -17.18
N TYR A 246 -7.36 5.27 -16.43
CA TYR A 246 -7.53 4.66 -15.12
C TYR A 246 -6.90 5.45 -13.96
N VAL A 247 -5.62 5.82 -14.08
CA VAL A 247 -4.89 6.47 -12.97
C VAL A 247 -5.32 7.91 -12.77
N PHE A 248 -5.43 8.68 -13.85
CA PHE A 248 -5.75 10.12 -13.80
C PHE A 248 -7.25 10.43 -13.97
N ASN A 249 -8.10 9.40 -14.08
CA ASN A 249 -9.53 9.55 -14.23
C ASN A 249 -10.24 9.67 -12.88
N ASP A 250 -10.91 10.80 -12.63
CA ASP A 250 -11.58 11.11 -11.36
C ASP A 250 -12.85 10.29 -11.10
N ILE A 251 -13.44 9.73 -12.16
CA ILE A 251 -14.67 8.93 -12.04
C ILE A 251 -14.36 7.55 -11.46
N ILE A 252 -13.14 7.06 -11.69
CA ILE A 252 -12.71 5.74 -11.26
C ILE A 252 -12.16 5.86 -9.84
N ASP A 253 -12.80 5.17 -8.90
CA ASP A 253 -12.32 5.03 -7.52
C ASP A 253 -11.09 4.10 -7.46
N GLN A 254 -10.22 4.29 -6.47
CA GLN A 254 -9.03 3.47 -6.27
C GLN A 254 -9.31 1.97 -6.12
N ASN A 255 -10.50 1.56 -5.68
CA ASN A 255 -10.89 0.16 -5.50
C ASN A 255 -11.54 -0.46 -6.76
N ASN A 256 -11.64 0.28 -7.87
CA ASN A 256 -12.14 -0.29 -9.13
C ASN A 256 -11.08 -1.23 -9.72
N HIS A 257 -11.22 -2.55 -9.59
CA HIS A 257 -10.24 -3.49 -10.14
C HIS A 257 -10.49 -3.89 -11.61
N GLU A 258 -11.35 -3.18 -12.34
CA GLU A 258 -11.68 -3.51 -13.75
C GLU A 258 -10.47 -3.34 -14.67
N TYR A 259 -9.48 -2.53 -14.27
CA TYR A 259 -8.21 -2.39 -14.99
C TYR A 259 -7.47 -3.71 -15.20
N LEU A 260 -7.69 -4.72 -14.34
CA LEU A 260 -7.09 -6.05 -14.52
C LEU A 260 -7.53 -6.72 -15.83
N ASN A 261 -8.70 -6.34 -16.34
CA ASN A 261 -9.24 -6.84 -17.60
C ASN A 261 -8.96 -5.93 -18.79
N ASP A 262 -8.33 -4.77 -18.57
CA ASP A 262 -8.03 -3.80 -19.62
C ASP A 262 -6.93 -4.31 -20.57
N GLU A 263 -7.14 -4.14 -21.88
CA GLU A 263 -6.22 -4.65 -22.89
C GLU A 263 -4.86 -3.92 -22.88
N TYR A 264 -4.85 -2.60 -22.59
CA TYR A 264 -3.58 -1.87 -22.46
C TYR A 264 -2.82 -2.36 -21.23
N TYR A 265 -3.51 -2.58 -20.11
CA TYR A 265 -2.88 -3.14 -18.92
C TYR A 265 -2.29 -4.54 -19.15
N LYS A 266 -3.04 -5.43 -19.82
CA LYS A 266 -2.54 -6.77 -20.16
C LYS A 266 -1.34 -6.73 -21.10
N SER A 267 -1.34 -5.84 -22.09
CA SER A 267 -0.20 -5.63 -23.00
C SER A 267 1.04 -5.17 -22.22
N ILE A 268 0.88 -4.16 -21.37
CA ILE A 268 1.90 -3.63 -20.46
C ILE A 268 2.52 -4.74 -19.60
N LYS A 269 1.68 -5.53 -18.93
CA LYS A 269 2.11 -6.62 -18.06
C LYS A 269 2.83 -7.70 -18.85
N SER A 270 2.29 -8.10 -20.00
CA SER A 270 2.88 -9.13 -20.87
C SER A 270 4.23 -8.68 -21.44
N GLY A 271 4.34 -7.42 -21.85
CA GLY A 271 5.59 -6.82 -22.32
C GLY A 271 6.68 -6.83 -21.24
N LEU A 272 6.32 -6.50 -20.00
CA LEU A 272 7.24 -6.61 -18.86
C LEU A 272 7.68 -8.06 -18.62
N LEU A 273 6.75 -9.02 -18.58
CA LEU A 273 7.05 -10.44 -18.34
C LEU A 273 7.93 -11.05 -19.44
N ALA A 274 7.67 -10.69 -20.71
CA ALA A 274 8.50 -11.09 -21.83
C ALA A 274 9.91 -10.47 -21.75
N PHE A 275 10.02 -9.17 -21.43
CA PHE A 275 11.29 -8.48 -21.28
C PHE A 275 12.19 -9.13 -20.23
N ILE A 276 11.60 -9.52 -19.09
CA ILE A 276 12.35 -10.19 -18.03
C ILE A 276 12.59 -11.67 -18.32
N GLY A 277 12.07 -12.24 -19.41
CA GLY A 277 12.23 -13.66 -19.72
C GLY A 277 11.59 -14.56 -18.66
N GLN A 278 10.38 -14.20 -18.21
CA GLN A 278 9.61 -14.99 -17.25
C GLN A 278 9.52 -16.46 -17.70
N GLN A 279 9.87 -17.38 -16.81
CA GLN A 279 9.73 -18.82 -17.02
C GLN A 279 8.49 -19.34 -16.29
N ASP A 280 7.73 -20.23 -16.91
CA ASP A 280 6.71 -21.01 -16.22
C ASP A 280 7.41 -22.18 -15.49
N PRO A 281 7.29 -22.29 -14.15
CA PRO A 281 7.98 -23.32 -13.39
C PRO A 281 7.48 -24.74 -13.70
N VAL A 282 6.20 -24.89 -14.04
CA VAL A 282 5.60 -26.18 -14.41
C VAL A 282 6.10 -26.61 -15.79
N GLU A 283 6.09 -25.70 -16.77
CA GLU A 283 6.61 -26.00 -18.11
C GLU A 283 8.12 -26.23 -18.10
N PHE A 284 8.86 -25.47 -17.28
CA PHE A 284 10.29 -25.68 -17.07
C PHE A 284 10.55 -27.12 -16.60
N LEU A 285 9.84 -27.58 -15.56
CA LEU A 285 9.97 -28.94 -15.04
C LEU A 285 9.44 -30.05 -15.96
N LYS A 286 8.65 -29.72 -17.01
CA LYS A 286 8.34 -30.69 -18.08
C LYS A 286 9.52 -30.94 -19.01
N LYS A 287 10.40 -29.93 -19.18
CA LYS A 287 11.54 -29.96 -20.08
C LYS A 287 12.86 -30.27 -19.38
N HIS A 288 12.89 -30.10 -18.06
CA HIS A 288 14.08 -30.23 -17.21
C HIS A 288 13.77 -31.09 -15.97
N SER A 289 14.79 -31.75 -15.43
CA SER A 289 14.66 -32.57 -14.23
C SER A 289 14.79 -31.73 -12.95
N THR A 290 14.30 -32.22 -11.81
CA THR A 290 14.50 -31.55 -10.50
C THR A 290 15.97 -31.26 -10.19
N PRO A 291 16.95 -32.14 -10.50
CA PRO A 291 18.37 -31.82 -10.39
C PRO A 291 18.86 -30.69 -11.31
N ASP A 292 18.22 -30.44 -12.45
CA ASP A 292 18.57 -29.31 -13.32
C ASP A 292 18.27 -27.97 -12.65
N LEU A 293 17.33 -27.92 -11.70
CA LEU A 293 17.12 -26.74 -10.85
C LEU A 293 18.38 -26.34 -10.08
N TRP A 294 19.32 -27.26 -9.82
CA TRP A 294 20.56 -26.96 -9.07
C TRP A 294 21.60 -26.18 -9.88
N LYS A 295 21.49 -26.19 -11.23
CA LYS A 295 22.33 -25.36 -12.11
C LYS A 295 21.84 -23.92 -12.14
N TYR A 296 20.55 -23.73 -11.93
CA TYR A 296 19.99 -22.44 -11.62
C TYR A 296 20.30 -22.20 -10.16
N ASP A 297 20.66 -20.97 -9.82
CA ASP A 297 20.68 -20.61 -8.41
C ASP A 297 19.27 -20.94 -7.90
N ASN A 298 19.11 -21.92 -7.00
CA ASN A 298 17.79 -22.32 -6.46
C ASN A 298 17.04 -21.08 -5.92
N GLN A 299 17.74 -19.94 -5.81
CA GLN A 299 17.21 -18.60 -5.77
C GLN A 299 16.13 -18.18 -6.80
N VAL A 300 16.05 -18.81 -7.97
CA VAL A 300 15.07 -18.47 -9.01
C VAL A 300 13.71 -19.10 -8.70
N PHE A 301 13.69 -20.42 -8.43
CA PHE A 301 12.45 -21.20 -8.29
C PHE A 301 12.03 -21.52 -6.84
N LEU A 302 12.76 -21.04 -5.82
CA LEU A 302 12.50 -21.42 -4.41
C LEU A 302 11.06 -21.20 -3.95
N SER A 303 10.42 -20.07 -4.31
CA SER A 303 9.05 -19.77 -3.87
C SER A 303 8.09 -20.85 -4.35
N TYR A 304 8.19 -21.23 -5.62
CA TYR A 304 7.44 -22.35 -6.18
C TYR A 304 7.73 -23.66 -5.43
N CYS A 305 9.01 -24.02 -5.25
CA CYS A 305 9.40 -25.24 -4.55
C CYS A 305 8.89 -25.30 -3.10
N VAL A 306 8.95 -24.17 -2.39
CA VAL A 306 8.47 -24.07 -1.00
C VAL A 306 6.95 -24.17 -0.93
N ARG A 307 6.23 -23.49 -1.84
CA ARG A 307 4.78 -23.59 -1.97
C ARG A 307 4.34 -25.02 -2.23
N GLU A 308 4.93 -25.70 -3.22
CA GLU A 308 4.59 -27.08 -3.55
C GLU A 308 4.92 -28.05 -2.43
N GLY A 309 6.05 -27.85 -1.75
CA GLY A 309 6.40 -28.63 -0.56
C GLY A 309 5.38 -28.48 0.56
N LEU A 310 5.04 -27.24 0.94
CA LEU A 310 4.02 -26.96 1.95
C LEU A 310 2.66 -27.54 1.55
N HIS A 311 2.26 -27.36 0.29
CA HIS A 311 1.02 -27.92 -0.25
C HIS A 311 0.99 -29.45 -0.16
N HIS A 312 2.10 -30.12 -0.45
CA HIS A 312 2.25 -31.56 -0.31
C HIS A 312 2.07 -32.02 1.16
N TYR A 313 2.78 -31.39 2.10
CA TYR A 313 2.67 -31.72 3.53
C TYR A 313 1.23 -31.52 4.06
N ILE A 314 0.60 -30.43 3.66
CA ILE A 314 -0.78 -30.06 4.02
C ILE A 314 -1.78 -31.11 3.51
N ASN A 315 -1.69 -31.51 2.23
CA ASN A 315 -2.60 -32.49 1.64
C ASN A 315 -2.41 -33.92 2.19
N LYS A 316 -1.26 -34.19 2.81
CA LYS A 316 -0.97 -35.47 3.45
C LYS A 316 -1.20 -35.46 4.98
N PHE A 317 -1.72 -34.36 5.53
CA PHE A 317 -1.92 -34.14 6.97
C PHE A 317 -0.64 -34.22 7.81
N PHE A 318 0.55 -34.08 7.20
CA PHE A 318 1.85 -34.13 7.87
C PHE A 318 2.34 -32.74 8.27
N VAL A 319 1.51 -31.95 8.95
CA VAL A 319 1.92 -30.62 9.43
C VAL A 319 2.19 -30.70 10.93
N ASP A 320 3.47 -30.77 11.30
CA ASP A 320 3.94 -30.70 12.68
C ASP A 320 4.87 -29.48 12.89
N TYR A 321 5.38 -29.34 14.11
CA TYR A 321 6.27 -28.25 14.48
C TYR A 321 7.61 -28.27 13.73
N ASP A 322 8.08 -29.45 13.32
CA ASP A 322 9.38 -29.61 12.66
C ASP A 322 9.28 -29.19 11.19
N VAL A 323 8.15 -29.47 10.54
CA VAL A 323 7.84 -28.92 9.21
C VAL A 323 7.80 -27.39 9.25
N ILE A 324 7.09 -26.76 10.20
CA ILE A 324 7.07 -25.29 10.31
C ILE A 324 8.47 -24.72 10.53
N LYS A 325 9.26 -25.30 11.46
CA LYS A 325 10.63 -24.85 11.75
C LYS A 325 11.58 -25.03 10.56
N ALA A 326 11.41 -26.09 9.76
CA ALA A 326 12.20 -26.30 8.55
C ALA A 326 11.98 -25.17 7.54
N TYR A 327 10.73 -24.72 7.38
CA TYR A 327 10.40 -23.61 6.48
C TYR A 327 10.77 -22.23 7.03
N GLU A 328 10.90 -22.05 8.35
CA GLU A 328 11.41 -20.81 8.94
C GLU A 328 12.80 -20.45 8.42
N LYS A 329 13.67 -21.44 8.16
CA LYS A 329 15.02 -21.21 7.62
C LYS A 329 15.00 -20.57 6.24
N TYR A 330 14.00 -20.90 5.42
CA TYR A 330 13.84 -20.35 4.06
C TYR A 330 13.08 -19.01 4.05
N LEU A 331 12.45 -18.60 5.15
CA LEU A 331 11.68 -17.35 5.18
C LEU A 331 12.54 -16.12 4.94
N TYR A 332 13.78 -16.11 5.41
CA TYR A 332 14.68 -15.00 5.14
C TYR A 332 14.94 -14.87 3.63
N ASP A 333 15.19 -15.99 2.96
CA ASP A 333 15.44 -16.05 1.53
C ASP A 333 14.19 -15.70 0.70
N ILE A 334 13.02 -16.17 1.13
CA ILE A 334 11.71 -15.88 0.52
C ILE A 334 11.35 -14.42 0.70
N LYS A 335 11.51 -13.86 1.91
CA LYS A 335 11.17 -12.44 2.19
C LYS A 335 11.92 -11.48 1.30
N ASN A 336 13.15 -11.80 0.93
CA ASN A 336 13.97 -10.96 0.05
C ASN A 336 13.53 -11.00 -1.42
N ARG A 337 12.61 -11.90 -1.77
CA ARG A 337 12.12 -12.12 -3.13
C ARG A 337 10.73 -11.56 -3.33
N GLN A 338 10.42 -11.39 -4.61
CA GLN A 338 9.05 -11.27 -5.06
C GLN A 338 8.48 -12.68 -5.22
N CYS A 339 7.60 -13.05 -4.32
CA CYS A 339 6.96 -14.36 -4.32
C CYS A 339 5.53 -14.28 -4.86
N GLY A 340 4.91 -13.10 -4.78
CA GLY A 340 3.55 -12.85 -5.25
C GLY A 340 2.55 -13.84 -4.67
N GLU A 341 1.68 -14.39 -5.52
CA GLU A 341 0.69 -15.39 -5.09
C GLU A 341 1.33 -16.55 -4.28
N ASP A 342 2.51 -17.02 -4.67
CA ASP A 342 3.22 -18.10 -3.96
C ASP A 342 3.63 -17.68 -2.56
N GLY A 343 4.10 -16.43 -2.40
CA GLY A 343 4.41 -15.85 -1.10
C GLY A 343 3.17 -15.76 -0.20
N THR A 344 2.04 -15.41 -0.81
CA THR A 344 0.73 -15.42 -0.14
C THR A 344 0.34 -16.81 0.33
N TYR A 345 0.41 -17.83 -0.52
CA TYR A 345 0.14 -19.22 -0.13
C TYR A 345 1.09 -19.71 0.96
N ILE A 346 2.39 -19.46 0.81
CA ILE A 346 3.41 -19.85 1.80
C ILE A 346 3.10 -19.20 3.15
N ALA A 347 2.86 -17.89 3.17
CA ALA A 347 2.54 -17.16 4.39
C ALA A 347 1.25 -17.68 5.03
N ILE A 348 0.19 -17.88 4.24
CA ILE A 348 -1.08 -18.45 4.67
C ILE A 348 -0.89 -19.83 5.29
N PHE A 349 -0.14 -20.72 4.64
CA PHE A 349 0.15 -22.07 5.12
C PHE A 349 0.91 -22.02 6.44
N LEU A 350 1.92 -21.17 6.56
CA LEU A 350 2.72 -21.04 7.78
C LEU A 350 1.92 -20.41 8.94
N ILE A 351 1.15 -19.33 8.70
CA ILE A 351 0.26 -18.71 9.70
C ILE A 351 -0.75 -19.72 10.21
N THR A 352 -1.42 -20.41 9.29
CA THR A 352 -2.46 -21.38 9.63
C THR A 352 -1.88 -22.57 10.39
N SER A 353 -0.72 -23.07 9.98
CA SER A 353 -0.03 -24.17 10.67
C SER A 353 0.39 -23.75 12.08
N ALA A 354 0.93 -22.54 12.23
CA ALA A 354 1.29 -21.96 13.52
C ALA A 354 0.06 -21.78 14.44
N LEU A 355 -1.05 -21.29 13.88
CA LEU A 355 -2.34 -21.18 14.55
C LEU A 355 -2.93 -22.54 14.87
N LYS A 356 -2.78 -23.59 14.07
CA LYS A 356 -3.33 -24.91 14.42
C LYS A 356 -2.54 -25.54 15.57
N LEU A 357 -1.21 -25.44 15.54
CA LEU A 357 -0.36 -26.18 16.47
C LEU A 357 -0.20 -25.52 17.86
N LYS A 358 -0.06 -24.19 17.98
CA LYS A 358 0.24 -23.57 19.30
C LYS A 358 -0.99 -23.25 20.13
N LYS A 359 -1.10 -23.75 21.36
CA LYS A 359 -2.15 -23.36 22.32
C LYS A 359 -2.07 -21.88 22.76
N LYS A 360 -0.86 -21.30 22.82
CA LYS A 360 -0.60 -19.89 23.14
C LYS A 360 0.46 -19.32 22.19
N LEU A 361 0.13 -18.25 21.50
CA LEU A 361 1.03 -17.56 20.57
C LEU A 361 1.63 -16.33 21.27
N PRO A 362 2.96 -16.19 21.33
CA PRO A 362 3.60 -14.92 21.70
C PRO A 362 3.14 -13.80 20.77
N GLN A 363 3.12 -12.57 21.27
CA GLN A 363 2.61 -11.39 20.55
C GLN A 363 3.28 -11.18 19.17
N ASN A 364 4.53 -11.61 19.00
CA ASN A 364 5.29 -11.43 17.76
C ASN A 364 5.51 -12.71 16.95
N TYR A 365 4.91 -13.85 17.34
CA TYR A 365 5.24 -15.13 16.72
C TYR A 365 4.74 -15.25 15.27
N LEU A 366 3.55 -14.72 14.96
CA LEU A 366 3.04 -14.74 13.58
C LEU A 366 3.55 -13.58 12.73
N GLN A 367 4.13 -12.56 13.36
CA GLN A 367 4.55 -11.33 12.69
C GLN A 367 5.46 -11.59 11.47
N PRO A 368 6.43 -12.53 11.50
CA PRO A 368 7.25 -12.83 10.32
C PRO A 368 6.45 -13.32 9.12
N TYR A 369 5.42 -14.14 9.35
CA TYR A 369 4.60 -14.71 8.29
C TYR A 369 3.52 -13.73 7.84
N VAL A 370 2.93 -12.98 8.78
CA VAL A 370 1.96 -11.91 8.50
C VAL A 370 2.60 -10.80 7.67
N SER A 371 3.84 -10.45 7.96
CA SER A 371 4.61 -9.50 7.14
C SER A 371 4.85 -10.06 5.73
N LEU A 372 5.15 -11.36 5.62
CA LEU A 372 5.29 -12.00 4.32
C LEU A 372 3.96 -11.99 3.55
N LEU A 373 2.83 -12.25 4.21
CA LEU A 373 1.51 -12.18 3.58
C LEU A 373 1.22 -10.77 3.07
N TYR A 374 1.35 -9.76 3.92
CA TYR A 374 1.08 -8.37 3.55
C TYR A 374 1.97 -7.91 2.37
N ASP A 375 3.24 -8.31 2.38
CA ASP A 375 4.17 -7.99 1.29
C ASP A 375 3.80 -8.62 -0.06
N ASN A 376 2.91 -9.61 -0.08
CA ASN A 376 2.52 -10.39 -1.25
C ASN A 376 0.99 -10.44 -1.46
N LEU A 377 0.21 -9.61 -0.75
CA LEU A 377 -1.21 -9.43 -1.01
C LEU A 377 -1.42 -8.26 -1.96
N ARG A 378 -2.49 -8.33 -2.75
CA ARG A 378 -2.98 -7.15 -3.45
C ARG A 378 -3.50 -6.17 -2.39
N ILE A 379 -3.19 -4.90 -2.58
CA ILE A 379 -3.72 -3.85 -1.73
C ILE A 379 -5.16 -3.63 -2.16
N GLU A 380 -6.07 -3.97 -1.26
CA GLU A 380 -7.48 -3.64 -1.35
C GLU A 380 -7.76 -2.80 -0.11
N ASN A 381 -8.42 -1.64 -0.27
CA ASN A 381 -8.82 -0.92 0.93
C ASN A 381 -9.78 -1.80 1.71
N ILE A 382 -9.42 -2.01 2.96
CA ILE A 382 -10.30 -2.59 3.94
C ILE A 382 -11.34 -1.52 4.22
N GLU A 383 -12.49 -1.58 3.55
CA GLU A 383 -13.65 -0.86 4.05
C GLU A 383 -13.84 -1.31 5.49
N TYR A 384 -13.77 -0.35 6.43
CA TYR A 384 -14.03 -0.61 7.83
C TYR A 384 -15.38 -1.32 7.88
N GLN A 385 -15.37 -2.59 8.27
CA GLN A 385 -16.56 -3.43 8.21
C GLN A 385 -17.47 -2.98 9.34
N VAL A 386 -18.49 -2.18 9.00
CA VAL A 386 -19.63 -1.95 9.87
C VAL A 386 -20.33 -3.30 10.04
N CYS A 387 -20.19 -3.90 11.22
CA CYS A 387 -20.77 -5.22 11.52
C CYS A 387 -21.88 -5.10 12.55
N TYR A 388 -22.83 -6.02 12.46
CA TYR A 388 -23.86 -6.16 13.49
C TYR A 388 -23.23 -6.60 14.82
N SER A 389 -23.75 -6.02 15.90
CA SER A 389 -23.48 -6.37 17.28
C SER A 389 -24.81 -6.48 18.03
N PRO A 390 -24.82 -7.11 19.22
CA PRO A 390 -25.98 -7.08 20.10
C PRO A 390 -26.43 -5.68 20.52
N PHE A 391 -25.66 -4.63 20.23
CA PHE A 391 -25.97 -3.24 20.55
C PHE A 391 -26.28 -2.39 19.31
N GLY A 392 -26.55 -3.02 18.16
CA GLY A 392 -26.70 -2.33 16.88
C GLY A 392 -25.46 -2.50 16.02
N PHE A 393 -25.12 -1.52 15.18
CA PHE A 393 -23.96 -1.62 14.30
C PHE A 393 -22.79 -0.83 14.86
N ILE A 394 -21.61 -1.45 14.87
CA ILE A 394 -20.39 -0.83 15.40
C ILE A 394 -19.35 -0.71 14.29
N ASP A 395 -18.77 0.49 14.20
CA ASP A 395 -17.48 0.68 13.53
C ASP A 395 -16.40 0.08 14.42
N LEU A 396 -15.53 -0.72 13.83
CA LEU A 396 -14.53 -1.46 14.58
C LEU A 396 -13.26 -0.64 14.70
N ASP A 397 -13.33 0.34 15.60
CA ASP A 397 -12.16 1.02 16.12
C ASP A 397 -11.53 0.16 17.24
N GLY A 398 -10.21 -0.06 17.18
CA GLY A 398 -9.47 -0.68 18.29
C GLY A 398 -8.85 -2.06 18.04
N LEU A 399 -8.95 -2.62 16.83
CA LEU A 399 -8.11 -3.77 16.48
C LEU A 399 -6.67 -3.30 16.23
N SER A 400 -5.71 -4.03 16.79
CA SER A 400 -4.32 -3.80 16.41
C SER A 400 -4.10 -4.17 14.95
N ILE A 401 -3.15 -3.51 14.32
CA ILE A 401 -2.70 -3.81 12.95
C ILE A 401 -2.32 -5.29 12.80
N TYR A 402 -1.76 -5.89 13.85
CA TYR A 402 -1.45 -7.32 13.88
C TYR A 402 -2.71 -8.18 13.77
N GLU A 403 -3.77 -7.84 14.52
CA GLU A 403 -5.05 -8.56 14.54
C GLU A 403 -5.79 -8.45 13.21
N ILE A 404 -5.79 -7.26 12.60
CA ILE A 404 -6.34 -7.04 11.26
C ILE A 404 -5.62 -7.97 10.26
N ASN A 405 -4.30 -7.87 10.17
CA ASN A 405 -3.54 -8.67 9.21
C ASN A 405 -3.66 -10.18 9.46
N LEU A 406 -3.78 -10.59 10.73
CA LEU A 406 -4.04 -11.98 11.10
C LEU A 406 -5.41 -12.45 10.60
N ALA A 407 -6.45 -11.63 10.75
CA ALA A 407 -7.78 -11.95 10.24
C ALA A 407 -7.79 -12.13 8.72
N TYR A 408 -7.15 -11.20 7.99
CA TYR A 408 -6.97 -11.31 6.54
C TYR A 408 -6.30 -12.62 6.13
N ALA A 409 -5.22 -13.00 6.82
CA ALA A 409 -4.53 -14.26 6.54
C ALA A 409 -5.45 -15.49 6.65
N ILE A 410 -6.25 -15.52 7.72
CA ILE A 410 -7.13 -16.64 8.02
C ILE A 410 -8.28 -16.70 7.01
N ARG A 411 -8.88 -15.55 6.66
CA ARG A 411 -9.91 -15.47 5.62
C ARG A 411 -9.41 -15.92 4.27
N SER A 412 -8.25 -15.41 3.84
CA SER A 412 -7.64 -15.82 2.58
C SER A 412 -7.41 -17.33 2.53
N PHE A 413 -6.91 -17.95 3.61
CA PHE A 413 -6.80 -19.42 3.68
C PHE A 413 -8.15 -20.12 3.52
N ASN A 414 -9.14 -19.68 4.29
CA ASN A 414 -10.46 -20.30 4.28
C ASN A 414 -11.13 -20.18 2.92
N ASP A 415 -10.96 -19.06 2.22
CA ASP A 415 -11.47 -18.88 0.87
C ASP A 415 -10.78 -19.81 -0.14
N LEU A 416 -9.49 -20.10 0.02
CA LEU A 416 -8.79 -21.11 -0.80
C LEU A 416 -9.34 -22.52 -0.56
N VAL A 417 -9.66 -22.87 0.70
CA VAL A 417 -10.33 -24.13 1.04
C VAL A 417 -11.74 -24.19 0.43
N LYS A 418 -12.53 -23.11 0.55
CA LYS A 418 -13.89 -23.02 -0.04
C LYS A 418 -13.85 -23.26 -1.54
N LYS A 419 -12.86 -22.67 -2.21
CA LYS A 419 -12.63 -22.81 -3.66
C LYS A 419 -12.03 -24.17 -4.05
N LYS A 420 -11.87 -25.10 -3.10
CA LYS A 420 -11.30 -26.45 -3.29
C LYS A 420 -9.88 -26.44 -3.87
N ILE A 421 -9.14 -25.35 -3.66
CA ILE A 421 -7.75 -25.21 -4.13
C ILE A 421 -6.82 -26.09 -3.28
N THR A 422 -7.16 -26.32 -2.00
CA THR A 422 -6.41 -27.20 -1.09
C THR A 422 -7.32 -28.26 -0.47
N LYS A 423 -6.79 -29.47 -0.18
CA LYS A 423 -7.55 -30.59 0.39
C LYS A 423 -7.44 -30.62 1.91
N THR A 424 -7.88 -29.56 2.58
CA THR A 424 -7.86 -29.46 4.05
C THR A 424 -9.11 -28.85 4.66
N TYR A 425 -9.26 -28.98 5.99
CA TYR A 425 -10.33 -28.34 6.75
C TYR A 425 -10.04 -26.86 7.05
N TYR A 426 -11.10 -26.06 7.13
CA TYR A 426 -11.07 -24.63 7.49
C TYR A 426 -10.25 -24.35 8.76
N CYS A 427 -9.51 -23.25 8.74
CA CYS A 427 -8.94 -22.68 9.95
C CYS A 427 -10.08 -22.01 10.73
N ASN A 428 -10.37 -22.53 11.92
CA ASN A 428 -11.38 -21.97 12.81
C ASN A 428 -10.73 -21.43 14.10
N PRO A 429 -10.38 -20.13 14.17
CA PRO A 429 -9.82 -19.52 15.38
C PRO A 429 -10.83 -19.38 16.53
N LEU A 430 -12.12 -19.56 16.23
CA LEU A 430 -13.25 -19.40 17.15
C LEU A 430 -13.65 -20.70 17.86
N TYR A 431 -12.92 -21.81 17.67
CA TYR A 431 -13.28 -23.09 18.30
C TYR A 431 -13.33 -23.02 19.84
N ASN A 432 -12.48 -22.22 20.47
CA ASN A 432 -12.53 -21.98 21.92
C ASN A 432 -13.79 -21.21 22.30
N LEU A 433 -14.13 -20.17 21.53
CA LEU A 433 -15.34 -19.37 21.73
C LEU A 433 -16.59 -20.24 21.61
N ASP A 434 -16.66 -21.15 20.64
CA ASP A 434 -17.80 -22.09 20.50
C ASP A 434 -17.98 -22.94 21.77
N GLY A 435 -16.90 -23.48 22.32
CA GLY A 435 -16.93 -24.24 23.58
C GLY A 435 -17.26 -23.39 24.83
N LEU A 436 -16.91 -22.10 24.84
CA LEU A 436 -17.31 -21.17 25.90
C LEU A 436 -18.80 -20.82 25.80
N ILE A 437 -19.30 -20.56 24.58
CA ILE A 437 -20.73 -20.32 24.33
C ILE A 437 -21.55 -21.55 24.71
N GLU A 438 -21.09 -22.76 24.40
CA GLU A 438 -21.74 -23.99 24.86
C GLU A 438 -22.00 -23.98 26.36
N LYS A 439 -20.99 -23.65 27.17
CA LYS A 439 -21.13 -23.60 28.63
C LYS A 439 -22.16 -22.57 29.07
N ILE A 440 -22.10 -21.37 28.49
CA ILE A 440 -23.05 -20.28 28.78
C ILE A 440 -24.48 -20.73 28.44
N MET A 441 -24.69 -21.24 27.23
CA MET A 441 -26.01 -21.64 26.73
C MET A 441 -26.58 -22.85 27.47
N LEU A 442 -25.73 -23.71 28.04
CA LEU A 442 -26.13 -24.82 28.90
C LEU A 442 -26.33 -24.41 30.38
N GLY A 443 -26.22 -23.12 30.72
CA GLY A 443 -26.39 -22.63 32.09
C GLY A 443 -25.27 -23.05 33.05
N LYS A 444 -24.10 -23.44 32.53
CA LYS A 444 -22.94 -23.79 33.35
C LYS A 444 -22.18 -22.53 33.75
N ASN A 445 -21.85 -22.41 35.04
CA ASN A 445 -20.99 -21.33 35.51
C ASN A 445 -19.59 -21.44 34.91
N LEU A 446 -19.09 -20.33 34.34
CA LEU A 446 -17.72 -20.24 33.85
C LEU A 446 -16.76 -20.28 35.03
N THR A 447 -15.77 -21.16 34.98
CA THR A 447 -14.74 -21.26 36.02
C THR A 447 -13.68 -20.17 35.84
N ALA A 448 -12.87 -19.92 36.88
CA ALA A 448 -11.69 -19.06 36.76
C ALA A 448 -10.67 -19.56 35.70
N ASN A 449 -10.69 -20.85 35.37
CA ASN A 449 -9.89 -21.40 34.28
C ASN A 449 -10.52 -21.10 32.90
N ASP A 450 -11.84 -21.08 32.80
CA ASP A 450 -12.56 -20.72 31.57
C ASP A 450 -12.34 -19.26 31.19
N LEU A 451 -12.35 -18.37 32.18
CA LEU A 451 -12.05 -16.94 31.97
C LEU A 451 -10.58 -16.67 31.56
N LYS A 452 -9.68 -17.65 31.74
CA LYS A 452 -8.29 -17.58 31.25
C LYS A 452 -8.14 -18.10 29.82
N ILE A 453 -9.16 -18.78 29.26
CA ILE A 453 -9.14 -19.25 27.88
C ILE A 453 -9.24 -18.04 26.97
N LYS A 454 -8.29 -17.89 26.05
CA LYS A 454 -8.42 -16.91 24.96
C LYS A 454 -9.58 -17.33 24.05
N PRO A 455 -10.67 -16.54 23.97
CA PRO A 455 -11.84 -16.93 23.20
C PRO A 455 -11.51 -17.05 21.71
N ILE A 456 -10.65 -16.16 21.22
CA ILE A 456 -10.20 -16.11 19.84
C ILE A 456 -8.69 -16.33 19.80
N LYS A 457 -8.28 -17.31 19.00
CA LYS A 457 -6.87 -17.64 18.89
C LYS A 457 -6.08 -16.54 18.17
N GLY A 458 -5.06 -16.01 18.83
CA GLY A 458 -4.18 -14.97 18.28
C GLY A 458 -4.62 -13.54 18.54
N PHE A 459 -5.78 -13.34 19.17
CA PHE A 459 -6.30 -12.03 19.56
C PHE A 459 -6.13 -11.83 21.07
N ASN A 460 -6.12 -10.57 21.51
CA ASN A 460 -6.08 -10.24 22.93
C ASN A 460 -7.39 -9.63 23.41
N GLU A 461 -8.48 -10.36 23.21
CA GLU A 461 -9.82 -9.95 23.61
C GLU A 461 -10.37 -10.76 24.79
N THR A 462 -11.24 -10.11 25.55
CA THR A 462 -12.06 -10.75 26.56
C THR A 462 -13.17 -11.58 25.92
N LEU A 463 -13.82 -12.46 26.71
CA LEU A 463 -15.00 -13.19 26.24
C LEU A 463 -16.17 -12.25 25.91
N PHE A 464 -16.28 -11.15 26.64
CA PHE A 464 -17.30 -10.14 26.40
C PHE A 464 -17.11 -9.46 25.03
N ASP A 465 -15.91 -8.94 24.76
CA ASP A 465 -15.56 -8.32 23.47
C ASP A 465 -15.79 -9.25 22.29
N ALA A 466 -15.37 -10.51 22.44
CA ALA A 466 -15.50 -11.53 21.40
C ALA A 466 -16.96 -11.83 21.04
N LEU A 467 -17.88 -11.80 22.02
CA LEU A 467 -19.32 -12.00 21.80
C LEU A 467 -20.00 -10.77 21.23
N VAL A 468 -19.56 -9.56 21.62
CA VAL A 468 -20.06 -8.30 21.03
C VAL A 468 -19.71 -8.23 19.54
N LYS A 469 -18.49 -8.65 19.17
CA LYS A 469 -17.95 -8.57 17.81
C LYS A 469 -18.03 -9.89 17.04
N ILE A 470 -18.89 -10.83 17.45
CA ILE A 470 -18.88 -12.20 16.91
C ILE A 470 -19.12 -12.25 15.39
N ASP A 471 -20.03 -11.43 14.87
CA ASP A 471 -20.33 -11.37 13.43
C ASP A 471 -19.13 -10.85 12.65
N PHE A 472 -18.43 -9.84 13.18
CA PHE A 472 -17.18 -9.38 12.61
C PHE A 472 -16.18 -10.52 12.48
N TYR A 473 -15.89 -11.25 13.57
CA TYR A 473 -14.92 -12.32 13.52
C TYR A 473 -15.28 -13.43 12.53
N VAL A 474 -16.56 -13.79 12.46
CA VAL A 474 -17.02 -14.77 11.48
C VAL A 474 -16.77 -14.26 10.05
N LEU A 475 -17.09 -13.00 9.75
CA LEU A 475 -16.87 -12.40 8.44
C LEU A 475 -15.37 -12.22 8.13
N SER A 476 -14.58 -11.73 9.08
CA SER A 476 -13.17 -11.43 8.92
C SER A 476 -12.29 -12.66 8.84
N PHE A 477 -12.74 -13.82 9.34
CA PHE A 477 -12.06 -15.10 9.14
C PHE A 477 -12.61 -15.91 7.96
N GLY A 478 -13.59 -15.40 7.22
CA GLY A 478 -14.17 -16.15 6.10
C GLY A 478 -14.95 -17.39 6.57
N LEU A 479 -15.56 -17.36 7.75
CA LEU A 479 -16.30 -18.48 8.36
C LEU A 479 -17.83 -18.36 8.20
N GLN A 480 -18.30 -17.42 7.40
CA GLN A 480 -19.71 -17.27 7.06
C GLN A 480 -20.16 -18.32 6.03
N LYS A 481 -21.36 -18.89 6.28
CA LYS A 481 -22.11 -19.74 5.35
C LYS A 481 -23.24 -18.95 4.69
N ASN A 482 -23.91 -18.06 5.43
CA ASN A 482 -24.97 -17.20 4.93
C ASN A 482 -24.85 -15.79 5.56
N ILE A 483 -24.98 -14.74 4.74
CA ILE A 483 -24.90 -13.33 5.14
C ILE A 483 -26.24 -12.66 4.84
N GLY A 484 -26.72 -11.81 5.75
CA GLY A 484 -27.80 -10.87 5.47
C GLY A 484 -27.28 -9.45 5.35
N THR A 485 -28.06 -8.60 4.68
CA THR A 485 -27.87 -7.15 4.66
C THR A 485 -29.11 -6.48 5.25
N ASP A 486 -28.90 -5.39 5.98
CA ASP A 486 -30.00 -4.54 6.44
C ASP A 486 -30.38 -3.49 5.37
N HIS A 487 -31.37 -2.65 5.68
CA HIS A 487 -31.86 -1.61 4.77
C HIS A 487 -30.86 -0.45 4.54
N TYR A 488 -29.74 -0.41 5.28
CA TYR A 488 -28.63 0.51 5.07
C TYR A 488 -27.44 -0.16 4.37
N GLY A 489 -27.58 -1.41 3.92
CA GLY A 489 -26.51 -2.16 3.24
C GLY A 489 -25.47 -2.77 4.18
N ARG A 490 -25.70 -2.78 5.49
CA ARG A 490 -24.75 -3.30 6.49
C ARG A 490 -24.90 -4.81 6.64
N ALA A 491 -23.78 -5.53 6.73
CA ALA A 491 -23.74 -6.98 6.75
C ALA A 491 -23.91 -7.58 8.16
N TYR A 492 -24.64 -8.69 8.26
CA TYR A 492 -24.74 -9.52 9.47
C TYR A 492 -24.69 -11.01 9.12
N VAL A 493 -24.29 -11.84 10.08
CA VAL A 493 -24.15 -13.28 9.86
C VAL A 493 -25.47 -13.98 10.15
N LYS A 494 -25.97 -14.76 9.19
CA LYS A 494 -27.16 -15.63 9.37
C LYS A 494 -26.78 -17.05 9.78
N GLU A 495 -25.69 -17.55 9.19
CA GLU A 495 -25.19 -18.90 9.44
C GLU A 495 -23.67 -18.90 9.29
N SER A 496 -22.99 -19.62 10.18
CA SER A 496 -21.54 -19.74 10.26
C SER A 496 -21.10 -21.20 10.20
N ILE A 497 -19.91 -21.45 9.67
CA ILE A 497 -19.21 -22.73 9.79
C ILE A 497 -18.26 -22.76 11.00
N ALA A 498 -18.24 -21.71 11.83
CA ALA A 498 -17.35 -21.60 12.99
C ALA A 498 -17.74 -22.51 14.17
N GLY A 499 -18.99 -22.98 14.24
CA GLY A 499 -19.42 -23.88 15.31
C GLY A 499 -20.92 -23.88 15.54
N ASN A 500 -21.43 -24.92 16.19
CA ASN A 500 -22.86 -25.09 16.43
C ASN A 500 -23.40 -24.10 17.46
N TRP A 501 -22.61 -23.79 18.50
CA TRP A 501 -23.02 -22.90 19.57
C TRP A 501 -22.88 -21.43 19.18
N ILE A 502 -21.87 -21.10 18.37
CA ILE A 502 -21.78 -19.81 17.66
C ILE A 502 -23.05 -19.56 16.84
N ASN A 503 -23.50 -20.53 16.04
CA ASN A 503 -24.76 -20.39 15.29
C ASN A 503 -25.96 -20.16 16.20
N LYS A 504 -26.08 -20.92 17.30
CA LYS A 504 -27.16 -20.72 18.28
C LYS A 504 -27.14 -19.32 18.87
N PHE A 505 -25.96 -18.81 19.24
CA PHE A 505 -25.82 -17.46 19.79
C PHE A 505 -26.18 -16.36 18.76
N ILE A 506 -25.71 -16.49 17.52
CA ILE A 506 -26.01 -15.56 16.41
C ILE A 506 -27.49 -15.66 15.96
N GLN A 507 -28.25 -16.66 16.41
CA GLN A 507 -29.69 -16.77 16.16
C GLN A 507 -30.56 -16.22 17.29
N LEU A 508 -29.98 -15.93 18.46
CA LEU A 508 -30.70 -15.32 19.57
C LEU A 508 -31.19 -13.91 19.21
N SER A 509 -32.30 -13.50 19.81
CA SER A 509 -32.77 -12.13 19.75
C SER A 509 -31.77 -11.18 20.41
N GLU A 510 -31.84 -9.90 20.04
CA GLU A 510 -30.99 -8.85 20.64
C GLU A 510 -31.13 -8.81 22.17
N VAL A 511 -32.35 -8.97 22.67
CA VAL A 511 -32.67 -8.98 24.11
C VAL A 511 -31.95 -10.12 24.82
N GLU A 512 -31.99 -11.33 24.25
CA GLU A 512 -31.33 -12.50 24.82
C GLU A 512 -29.80 -12.35 24.82
N ARG A 513 -29.22 -11.84 23.72
CA ARG A 513 -27.76 -11.60 23.66
C ARG A 513 -27.32 -10.55 24.67
N LYS A 514 -28.06 -9.44 24.78
CA LYS A 514 -27.79 -8.41 25.78
C LYS A 514 -27.90 -8.95 27.21
N SER A 515 -28.89 -9.81 27.49
CA SER A 515 -29.02 -10.46 28.79
C SER A 515 -27.81 -11.34 29.13
N ILE A 516 -27.31 -12.10 28.15
CA ILE A 516 -26.09 -12.92 28.32
C ILE A 516 -24.88 -12.03 28.58
N LEU A 517 -24.67 -10.98 27.78
CA LEU A 517 -23.55 -10.04 27.93
C LEU A 517 -23.57 -9.32 29.29
N ARG A 518 -24.73 -8.85 29.73
CA ARG A 518 -24.92 -8.23 31.06
C ARG A 518 -24.55 -9.17 32.19
N SER A 519 -24.89 -10.45 32.04
CA SER A 519 -24.58 -11.47 33.05
C SER A 519 -23.10 -11.84 33.07
N LEU A 520 -22.41 -11.75 31.93
CA LEU A 520 -20.97 -12.04 31.81
C LEU A 520 -20.09 -10.95 32.40
N SER A 521 -20.41 -9.68 32.12
CA SER A 521 -19.63 -8.54 32.57
C SER A 521 -20.55 -7.31 32.73
N PRO A 522 -21.16 -7.13 33.92
CA PRO A 522 -22.04 -5.98 34.17
C PRO A 522 -21.33 -4.64 33.95
N GLU A 523 -20.05 -4.53 34.35
CA GLU A 523 -19.27 -3.31 34.24
C GLU A 523 -19.03 -2.90 32.78
N GLU A 524 -18.54 -3.82 31.93
CA GLU A 524 -18.32 -3.55 30.50
C GLU A 524 -19.64 -3.31 29.75
N TYR A 525 -20.72 -3.96 30.19
CA TYR A 525 -22.06 -3.76 29.66
C TYR A 525 -22.60 -2.35 29.92
N GLU A 526 -22.48 -1.85 31.15
CA GLU A 526 -22.90 -0.49 31.50
C GLU A 526 -22.09 0.56 30.73
N VAL A 527 -20.78 0.35 30.54
CA VAL A 527 -19.95 1.25 29.71
C VAL A 527 -20.46 1.30 28.26
N LEU A 528 -20.72 0.15 27.64
CA LEU A 528 -21.21 0.09 26.26
C LEU A 528 -22.57 0.78 26.10
N ILE A 529 -23.52 0.55 27.02
CA ILE A 529 -24.82 1.22 26.99
C ILE A 529 -24.69 2.72 27.18
N SER A 530 -23.83 3.17 28.11
CA SER A 530 -23.62 4.60 28.35
C SER A 530 -23.04 5.31 27.13
N ASN A 531 -22.20 4.64 26.34
CA ASN A 531 -21.66 5.14 25.07
C ASN A 531 -22.67 5.10 23.89
N GLN A 532 -23.82 4.42 24.03
CA GLN A 532 -24.88 4.44 23.02
C GLN A 532 -25.83 5.63 23.18
N ILE A 533 -25.80 6.28 24.34
CA ILE A 533 -26.58 7.47 24.64
C ILE A 533 -25.76 8.69 24.18
N ASP A 534 -25.77 8.98 22.87
CA ASP A 534 -26.14 10.28 22.28
C ASP A 534 -25.54 10.54 20.87
N PRO A 535 -26.40 10.55 19.82
CA PRO A 535 -26.44 11.68 18.89
C PRO A 535 -27.85 12.25 18.66
N ARG A 536 -28.82 11.95 19.53
CA ARG A 536 -30.23 12.42 19.44
C ARG A 536 -30.79 12.96 20.76
N SER A 537 -29.95 13.22 21.76
CA SER A 537 -30.31 13.94 22.98
C SER A 537 -30.13 15.47 22.85
N ILE A 538 -29.68 15.95 21.68
CA ILE A 538 -29.80 17.35 21.24
C ILE A 538 -30.79 17.43 20.07
N CYS A 539 -32.09 17.33 20.37
CA CYS A 539 -33.18 18.18 19.87
C CYS A 539 -34.53 17.47 20.12
N PRO A 540 -35.50 18.12 20.79
CA PRO A 540 -36.90 17.68 20.79
C PRO A 540 -37.55 17.73 19.41
#